data_AF-A0A1Q5N963-F1
#
_entry.id   AF-A0A1Q5N963-F1
#
_cell.length_a   1.000
_cell.length_b   1.000
_cell.length_c   1.000
_cell.angle_alpha   90.00
_cell.angle_beta   90.00
_cell.angle_gamma   90.00
#
_symmetry.space_group_name_H-M   'P 1'
#
loop_
_entity.id
_entity.type
_entity.pdbx_description
1 polymer ?
#
loop_
_entity_poly.entity_id
_entity_poly.type
_entity_poly.pdbx_seq_one_letter_code
_entity_poly.pdbx_strand_id
1 'polypeptide(L)'
;MFAVPAAASAGQQRTADAHAATAGSADAHAASAAYDSYYAAAEGKTGAALKTALHNIIKTQSKVTYDGVWNALKVTDQDPANPNNVILVYSGRSQSKNTNGGGVNDWNREHVWAKSHGDFGTATGPGTDLHHLRPEDVTVNSTRGNKDFDKGGSPVAEAPGSFTDGDSFEPRDAVKGDVARMILYMAVRYDGGDGFADLEVNDKVNNGSAPAIGRISLLKQWNQQDPPDAFEQRRNQVIFDTYQHNRNPFVDHPEWVSSIW
;
A
#
# COMPACT_ATOMS: atom_id res chain seq x y z
N MET A 1 3.52 -61.68 43.41
CA MET A 1 2.66 -62.73 42.83
C MET A 1 1.86 -62.07 41.72
N PHE A 2 2.09 -62.50 40.47
CA PHE A 2 1.24 -62.38 39.24
C PHE A 2 0.69 -60.99 38.84
N ALA A 3 0.55 -60.58 37.58
CA ALA A 3 1.10 -60.88 36.26
C ALA A 3 0.53 -59.75 35.35
N VAL A 4 1.32 -59.27 34.38
CA VAL A 4 0.95 -58.35 33.28
C VAL A 4 0.20 -59.16 32.17
N PRO A 5 -0.29 -58.67 30.99
CA PRO A 5 -0.66 -57.33 30.46
C PRO A 5 -2.00 -57.28 29.67
N ALA A 6 -2.42 -56.08 29.23
CA ALA A 6 -3.09 -55.82 27.94
C ALA A 6 -3.19 -54.30 27.72
N ALA A 7 -3.07 -53.69 26.53
CA ALA A 7 -2.51 -54.04 25.24
C ALA A 7 -2.17 -52.70 24.56
N ALA A 8 -1.10 -52.66 23.77
CA ALA A 8 -0.72 -51.51 22.97
C ALA A 8 -1.70 -51.31 21.80
N SER A 9 -2.03 -50.06 21.48
CA SER A 9 -2.52 -49.67 20.16
C SER A 9 -1.57 -48.63 19.58
N ALA A 10 -0.71 -49.10 18.68
CA ALA A 10 0.05 -48.26 17.77
C ALA A 10 -0.80 -47.94 16.53
N GLY A 11 -0.60 -46.75 15.97
CA GLY A 11 -0.91 -46.48 14.57
C GLY A 11 -1.94 -45.39 14.33
N GLN A 12 -1.47 -44.15 14.12
CA GLN A 12 -1.57 -43.47 12.83
C GLN A 12 -0.93 -42.08 12.97
N GLN A 13 0.36 -42.00 12.59
CA GLN A 13 0.95 -40.74 12.15
C GLN A 13 0.16 -40.27 10.93
N ARG A 14 -0.58 -39.17 11.06
CA ARG A 14 -1.09 -38.44 9.91
C ARG A 14 0.10 -37.74 9.26
N THR A 15 0.54 -38.29 8.13
CA THR A 15 1.34 -37.54 7.17
C THR A 15 0.44 -36.48 6.56
N ALA A 16 0.44 -35.28 7.14
CA ALA A 16 -0.15 -34.11 6.52
C ALA A 16 0.83 -33.61 5.43
N ASP A 17 0.52 -33.98 4.20
CA ASP A 17 0.67 -33.21 2.96
C ASP A 17 1.91 -32.31 2.82
N ALA A 18 3.01 -32.91 2.37
CA ALA A 18 4.12 -32.20 1.74
C ALA A 18 3.75 -31.54 0.38
N HIS A 19 2.51 -31.68 -0.09
CA HIS A 19 2.04 -31.11 -1.36
C HIS A 19 1.56 -29.66 -1.27
N ALA A 20 1.26 -29.14 -0.08
CA ALA A 20 0.84 -27.74 0.08
C ALA A 20 2.02 -26.75 0.07
N ALA A 21 3.20 -27.18 0.51
CA ALA A 21 4.40 -26.32 0.58
C ALA A 21 5.05 -26.07 -0.78
N THR A 22 4.91 -26.99 -1.74
CA THR A 22 5.55 -26.89 -3.07
C THR A 22 4.83 -25.94 -4.02
N ALA A 23 3.50 -25.77 -3.87
CA ALA A 23 2.72 -24.84 -4.69
C ALA A 23 3.03 -23.38 -4.34
N GLY A 24 3.10 -23.05 -3.04
CA GLY A 24 3.45 -21.70 -2.58
C GLY A 24 4.88 -21.27 -2.93
N SER A 25 5.83 -22.21 -2.98
CA SER A 25 7.20 -21.90 -3.40
C SER A 25 7.35 -21.70 -4.91
N ALA A 26 6.55 -22.41 -5.73
CA ALA A 26 6.61 -22.27 -7.18
C ALA A 26 6.02 -20.94 -7.66
N ASP A 27 4.89 -20.51 -7.06
CA ASP A 27 4.27 -19.21 -7.35
C ASP A 27 5.14 -18.04 -6.88
N ALA A 28 5.77 -18.14 -5.70
CA ALA A 28 6.70 -17.12 -5.22
C ALA A 28 7.97 -17.01 -6.08
N HIS A 29 8.49 -18.14 -6.58
CA HIS A 29 9.68 -18.18 -7.42
C HIS A 29 9.41 -17.71 -8.87
N ALA A 30 8.20 -17.96 -9.39
CA ALA A 30 7.75 -17.45 -10.68
C ALA A 30 7.43 -15.94 -10.62
N ALA A 31 6.86 -15.45 -9.52
CA ALA A 31 6.69 -14.02 -9.26
C ALA A 31 8.05 -13.31 -9.18
N SER A 32 9.01 -13.89 -8.44
CA SER A 32 10.41 -13.42 -8.37
C SER A 32 11.06 -13.28 -9.76
N ALA A 33 11.00 -14.32 -10.60
CA ALA A 33 11.62 -14.27 -11.92
C ALA A 33 10.94 -13.27 -12.89
N ALA A 34 9.63 -13.04 -12.72
CA ALA A 34 8.89 -12.04 -13.49
C ALA A 34 9.26 -10.60 -13.07
N TYR A 35 9.46 -10.34 -11.77
CA TYR A 35 9.94 -9.05 -11.26
C TYR A 35 11.31 -8.67 -11.83
N ASP A 36 12.25 -9.61 -11.82
CA ASP A 36 13.62 -9.38 -12.29
C ASP A 36 13.64 -8.83 -13.73
N SER A 37 12.79 -9.37 -14.61
CA SER A 37 12.67 -8.84 -15.98
C SER A 37 12.03 -7.45 -16.06
N TYR A 38 11.02 -7.17 -15.23
CA TYR A 38 10.32 -5.88 -15.20
C TYR A 38 11.24 -4.75 -14.69
N TYR A 39 12.12 -5.08 -13.74
CA TYR A 39 13.02 -4.12 -13.11
C TYR A 39 14.47 -4.18 -13.60
N ALA A 40 14.77 -4.90 -14.68
CA ALA A 40 16.13 -5.09 -15.19
C ALA A 40 16.92 -3.77 -15.35
N ALA A 41 16.26 -2.66 -15.73
CA ALA A 41 16.92 -1.35 -15.88
C ALA A 41 17.27 -0.68 -14.54
N ALA A 42 16.72 -1.13 -13.42
CA ALA A 42 16.96 -0.62 -12.07
C ALA A 42 18.02 -1.45 -11.31
N GLU A 43 18.25 -2.70 -11.71
CA GLU A 43 19.18 -3.61 -11.03
C GLU A 43 20.58 -3.01 -10.84
N GLY A 44 21.12 -3.17 -9.62
CA GLY A 44 22.46 -2.72 -9.24
C GLY A 44 22.62 -1.20 -9.11
N LYS A 45 21.59 -0.40 -9.39
CA LYS A 45 21.64 1.06 -9.21
C LYS A 45 21.29 1.46 -7.78
N THR A 46 21.76 2.64 -7.37
CA THR A 46 21.42 3.28 -6.09
C THR A 46 21.24 4.79 -6.27
N GLY A 47 20.76 5.46 -5.23
CA GLY A 47 20.56 6.91 -5.17
C GLY A 47 19.70 7.44 -6.32
N ALA A 48 20.10 8.59 -6.86
CA ALA A 48 19.41 9.24 -7.98
C ALA A 48 19.32 8.35 -9.23
N ALA A 49 20.35 7.52 -9.51
CA ALA A 49 20.33 6.64 -10.67
C ALA A 49 19.24 5.56 -10.56
N LEU A 50 19.01 5.04 -9.35
CA LEU A 50 17.91 4.11 -9.08
C LEU A 50 16.56 4.82 -9.16
N LYS A 51 16.40 6.00 -8.52
CA LYS A 51 15.17 6.80 -8.60
C LYS A 51 14.77 7.06 -10.07
N THR A 52 15.70 7.53 -10.90
CA THR A 52 15.45 7.79 -12.33
C THR A 52 15.14 6.51 -13.11
N ALA A 53 15.81 5.39 -12.81
CA ALA A 53 15.51 4.12 -13.47
C ALA A 53 14.09 3.64 -13.16
N LEU A 54 13.70 3.68 -11.89
CA LEU A 54 12.35 3.30 -11.45
C LEU A 54 11.29 4.22 -12.04
N HIS A 55 11.49 5.54 -12.00
CA HIS A 55 10.59 6.50 -12.65
C HIS A 55 10.35 6.11 -14.12
N ASN A 56 11.42 5.85 -14.89
CA ASN A 56 11.29 5.49 -16.30
C ASN A 56 10.53 4.17 -16.53
N ILE A 57 10.65 3.21 -15.61
CA ILE A 57 9.90 1.94 -15.67
C ILE A 57 8.42 2.19 -15.39
N ILE A 58 8.09 2.90 -14.31
CA ILE A 58 6.72 2.98 -13.79
C ILE A 58 5.91 4.14 -14.37
N LYS A 59 6.53 5.08 -15.09
CA LYS A 59 5.83 6.24 -15.67
C LYS A 59 4.82 5.89 -16.74
N THR A 60 5.05 4.79 -17.45
CA THR A 60 4.10 4.29 -18.45
C THR A 60 3.03 3.46 -17.75
N GLN A 61 1.81 3.97 -17.72
CA GLN A 61 0.66 3.29 -17.11
C GLN A 61 -0.63 3.54 -17.91
N SER A 62 -1.52 2.55 -17.89
CA SER A 62 -2.91 2.72 -18.31
C SER A 62 -3.63 3.68 -17.35
N LYS A 63 -4.64 4.39 -17.87
CA LYS A 63 -5.37 5.41 -17.12
C LYS A 63 -6.68 4.84 -16.60
N VAL A 64 -6.98 5.11 -15.34
CA VAL A 64 -8.29 4.89 -14.73
C VAL A 64 -8.97 6.24 -14.54
N THR A 65 -10.25 6.36 -14.91
CA THR A 65 -11.02 7.60 -14.67
C THR A 65 -11.37 7.72 -13.19
N TYR A 66 -11.66 8.94 -12.73
CA TYR A 66 -11.98 9.16 -11.32
C TYR A 66 -13.21 8.37 -10.84
N ASP A 67 -14.21 8.18 -11.71
CA ASP A 67 -15.36 7.32 -11.43
C ASP A 67 -14.98 5.84 -11.48
N GLY A 68 -14.08 5.44 -12.39
CA GLY A 68 -13.55 4.09 -12.49
C GLY A 68 -12.79 3.64 -11.24
N VAL A 69 -12.20 4.58 -10.49
CA VAL A 69 -11.53 4.29 -9.21
C VAL A 69 -12.46 3.57 -8.24
N TRP A 70 -13.75 3.91 -8.18
CA TRP A 70 -14.69 3.21 -7.30
C TRP A 70 -14.75 1.71 -7.56
N ASN A 71 -14.78 1.33 -8.83
CA ASN A 71 -14.83 -0.07 -9.22
C ASN A 71 -13.49 -0.75 -8.96
N ALA A 72 -12.38 -0.05 -9.18
CA ALA A 72 -11.06 -0.57 -8.90
C ALA A 72 -10.84 -0.83 -7.41
N LEU A 73 -11.19 0.10 -6.52
CA LEU A 73 -11.03 -0.05 -5.06
C LEU A 73 -11.84 -1.23 -4.50
N LYS A 74 -13.01 -1.52 -5.08
CA LYS A 74 -13.80 -2.71 -4.74
C LYS A 74 -13.07 -4.03 -5.05
N VAL A 75 -12.06 -4.02 -5.92
CA VAL A 75 -11.29 -5.21 -6.29
C VAL A 75 -9.93 -5.22 -5.61
N THR A 76 -9.20 -4.11 -5.67
CA THR A 76 -7.85 -3.95 -5.13
C THR A 76 -7.81 -4.11 -3.62
N ASP A 77 -8.84 -3.59 -2.93
CA ASP A 77 -8.91 -3.57 -1.47
C ASP A 77 -9.97 -4.55 -0.93
N GLN A 78 -10.43 -5.49 -1.75
CA GLN A 78 -11.38 -6.53 -1.33
C GLN A 78 -10.88 -7.27 -0.09
N ASP A 79 -11.73 -7.37 0.92
CA ASP A 79 -11.45 -8.15 2.13
C ASP A 79 -11.30 -9.65 1.79
N PRO A 80 -10.15 -10.28 2.12
CA PRO A 80 -9.92 -11.69 1.86
C PRO A 80 -10.85 -12.62 2.66
N ALA A 81 -11.36 -12.18 3.82
CA ALA A 81 -12.29 -12.94 4.65
C ALA A 81 -13.75 -12.72 4.24
N ASN A 82 -14.06 -11.64 3.53
CA ASN A 82 -15.41 -11.34 3.05
C ASN A 82 -15.39 -10.62 1.69
N PRO A 83 -15.60 -11.33 0.57
CA PRO A 83 -15.48 -10.74 -0.76
C PRO A 83 -16.55 -9.68 -1.10
N ASN A 84 -17.58 -9.52 -0.26
CA ASN A 84 -18.57 -8.44 -0.40
C ASN A 84 -18.09 -7.12 0.22
N ASN A 85 -16.95 -7.13 0.90
CA ASN A 85 -16.40 -5.98 1.61
C ASN A 85 -15.05 -5.53 1.04
N VAL A 86 -14.63 -4.32 1.43
CA VAL A 86 -13.27 -3.80 1.31
C VAL A 86 -12.69 -3.55 2.70
N ILE A 87 -11.36 -3.59 2.82
CA ILE A 87 -10.64 -3.17 4.03
C ILE A 87 -10.33 -1.69 3.92
N LEU A 88 -10.79 -0.90 4.88
CA LEU A 88 -10.47 0.52 4.99
C LEU A 88 -9.04 0.70 5.53
N VAL A 89 -8.25 1.59 4.91
CA VAL A 89 -6.80 1.68 5.14
C VAL A 89 -6.43 1.97 6.60
N TYR A 90 -6.85 3.11 7.13
CA TYR A 90 -6.50 3.60 8.47
C TYR A 90 -7.34 2.96 9.57
N SER A 91 -8.63 2.74 9.34
CA SER A 91 -9.49 2.12 10.35
C SER A 91 -9.35 0.59 10.44
N GLY A 92 -8.86 -0.05 9.37
CA GLY A 92 -8.78 -1.52 9.27
C GLY A 92 -10.14 -2.21 9.22
N ARG A 93 -11.22 -1.44 9.13
CA ARG A 93 -12.59 -1.94 9.16
C ARG A 93 -12.92 -2.64 7.84
N SER A 94 -13.46 -3.86 7.94
CA SER A 94 -14.11 -4.51 6.80
C SER A 94 -15.49 -3.91 6.59
N GLN A 95 -15.72 -3.32 5.41
CA GLN A 95 -16.94 -2.59 5.10
C GLN A 95 -17.51 -2.96 3.74
N SER A 96 -18.85 -2.99 3.63
CA SER A 96 -19.56 -3.30 2.40
C SER A 96 -19.05 -2.49 1.20
N LYS A 97 -18.80 -3.17 0.09
CA LYS A 97 -18.45 -2.54 -1.20
C LYS A 97 -19.51 -1.55 -1.69
N ASN A 98 -20.74 -1.64 -1.18
CA ASN A 98 -21.87 -0.84 -1.65
C ASN A 98 -22.22 0.34 -0.74
N THR A 99 -21.51 0.54 0.36
CA THR A 99 -21.64 1.73 1.23
C THR A 99 -20.56 2.75 0.88
N ASN A 100 -20.42 3.04 -0.42
CA ASN A 100 -19.40 3.95 -0.94
C ASN A 100 -20.08 5.27 -1.36
N GLY A 101 -19.53 6.41 -0.94
CA GLY A 101 -20.24 7.68 -1.10
C GLY A 101 -19.55 8.85 -0.40
N GLY A 102 -20.36 9.70 0.21
CA GLY A 102 -19.90 10.90 0.91
C GLY A 102 -20.66 11.20 2.20
N GLY A 103 -21.58 10.31 2.60
CA GLY A 103 -22.29 10.41 3.86
C GLY A 103 -21.43 9.95 5.03
N VAL A 104 -21.83 10.34 6.24
CA VAL A 104 -21.30 9.77 7.48
C VAL A 104 -21.59 8.26 7.47
N ASN A 105 -20.58 7.44 7.76
CA ASN A 105 -20.56 5.97 7.64
C ASN A 105 -20.39 5.39 6.22
N ASP A 106 -20.35 6.21 5.17
CA ASP A 106 -19.84 5.73 3.88
C ASP A 106 -18.32 5.60 3.95
N TRP A 107 -17.76 4.79 3.08
CA TRP A 107 -16.35 4.93 2.70
C TRP A 107 -16.21 5.77 1.43
N ASN A 108 -15.12 6.53 1.33
CA ASN A 108 -14.76 7.29 0.15
C ASN A 108 -13.32 6.98 -0.30
N ARG A 109 -12.87 7.71 -1.33
CA ARG A 109 -11.52 7.60 -1.88
C ARG A 109 -10.59 8.46 -1.04
N GLU A 110 -9.74 7.80 -0.26
CA GLU A 110 -8.60 8.43 0.39
C GLU A 110 -7.45 8.57 -0.61
N HIS A 111 -6.96 9.79 -0.77
CA HIS A 111 -5.75 10.09 -1.53
C HIS A 111 -4.59 10.13 -0.54
N VAL A 112 -3.88 9.00 -0.35
CA VAL A 112 -2.81 8.92 0.66
C VAL A 112 -1.75 10.00 0.42
N TRP A 113 -1.41 10.29 -0.84
CA TRP A 113 -0.83 11.60 -1.16
C TRP A 113 -1.96 12.63 -1.31
N ALA A 114 -2.13 13.54 -0.34
CA ALA A 114 -3.26 14.46 -0.38
C ALA A 114 -3.18 15.37 -1.62
N LYS A 115 -4.29 15.49 -2.36
CA LYS A 115 -4.35 16.25 -3.63
C LYS A 115 -3.86 17.70 -3.54
N SER A 116 -4.03 18.33 -2.38
CA SER A 116 -3.59 19.70 -2.14
C SER A 116 -2.06 19.86 -2.14
N HIS A 117 -1.30 18.78 -1.90
CA HIS A 117 0.15 18.78 -2.05
C HIS A 117 0.50 18.61 -3.53
N GLY A 118 0.37 19.70 -4.31
CA GLY A 118 0.66 19.72 -5.75
C GLY A 118 -0.56 19.98 -6.64
N ASP A 119 -1.72 20.26 -6.06
CA ASP A 119 -2.95 20.73 -6.72
C ASP A 119 -3.36 19.93 -7.98
N PHE A 120 -3.18 18.62 -7.96
CA PHE A 120 -3.40 17.79 -9.15
C PHE A 120 -4.86 17.34 -9.34
N GLY A 121 -5.74 17.68 -8.40
CA GLY A 121 -7.16 17.41 -8.48
C GLY A 121 -7.49 15.92 -8.71
N THR A 122 -8.44 15.64 -9.60
CA THR A 122 -8.97 14.30 -9.87
C THR A 122 -8.88 13.92 -11.35
N ALA A 123 -8.07 14.65 -12.13
CA ALA A 123 -7.78 14.30 -13.50
C ALA A 123 -6.89 13.05 -13.57
N THR A 124 -6.89 12.37 -14.72
CA THR A 124 -6.06 11.18 -14.92
C THR A 124 -4.57 11.52 -14.73
N GLY A 125 -3.87 10.69 -13.98
CA GLY A 125 -2.50 10.96 -13.51
C GLY A 125 -2.48 10.77 -11.99
N PRO A 126 -1.79 11.61 -11.22
CA PRO A 126 -1.70 11.44 -9.76
C PRO A 126 -3.06 11.49 -9.06
N GLY A 127 -4.06 12.15 -9.66
CA GLY A 127 -5.43 12.24 -9.13
C GLY A 127 -6.22 10.93 -9.15
N THR A 128 -5.82 9.98 -9.99
CA THR A 128 -6.51 8.69 -10.19
C THR A 128 -5.59 7.48 -10.11
N ASP A 129 -4.35 7.66 -9.67
CA ASP A 129 -3.39 6.55 -9.53
C ASP A 129 -3.80 5.63 -8.36
N LEU A 130 -4.17 4.41 -8.72
CA LEU A 130 -4.57 3.37 -7.80
C LEU A 130 -3.47 2.99 -6.84
N HIS A 131 -2.18 3.23 -7.09
CA HIS A 131 -1.15 2.85 -6.12
C HIS A 131 -1.27 3.60 -4.79
N HIS A 132 -1.83 4.82 -4.75
CA HIS A 132 -2.02 5.58 -3.50
C HIS A 132 -3.48 5.86 -3.11
N LEU A 133 -4.44 5.53 -3.98
CA LEU A 133 -5.86 5.66 -3.69
C LEU A 133 -6.35 4.46 -2.87
N ARG A 134 -6.96 4.69 -1.70
CA ARG A 134 -7.48 3.64 -0.82
C ARG A 134 -8.94 3.92 -0.44
N PRO A 135 -9.76 2.90 -0.11
CA PRO A 135 -11.03 3.14 0.54
C PRO A 135 -10.79 3.52 2.01
N GLU A 136 -11.49 4.54 2.49
CA GLU A 136 -11.47 4.91 3.91
C GLU A 136 -12.83 5.45 4.35
N ASP A 137 -13.15 5.33 5.64
CA ASP A 137 -14.31 5.97 6.23
C ASP A 137 -14.26 7.49 6.01
N VAL A 138 -15.41 8.09 5.65
CA VAL A 138 -15.51 9.52 5.32
C VAL A 138 -15.06 10.42 6.48
N THR A 139 -15.34 10.08 7.74
CA THR A 139 -14.96 10.90 8.90
C THR A 139 -13.48 10.75 9.22
N VAL A 140 -12.92 9.56 9.05
CA VAL A 140 -11.49 9.29 9.23
C VAL A 140 -10.69 10.00 8.13
N ASN A 141 -11.12 9.90 6.87
CA ASN A 141 -10.53 10.65 5.77
C ASN A 141 -10.61 12.16 6.04
N SER A 142 -11.77 12.68 6.47
CA SER A 142 -11.89 14.10 6.85
C SER A 142 -10.96 14.50 8.00
N THR A 143 -10.70 13.61 8.95
CA THR A 143 -9.79 13.85 10.08
C THR A 143 -8.33 13.89 9.63
N ARG A 144 -7.96 13.02 8.69
CA ARG A 144 -6.65 13.02 8.04
C ARG A 144 -6.47 14.30 7.22
N GLY A 145 -7.47 14.69 6.44
CA GLY A 145 -7.47 15.91 5.65
C GLY A 145 -6.30 15.98 4.68
N ASN A 146 -5.48 17.03 4.79
CA ASN A 146 -4.25 17.22 4.03
C ASN A 146 -3.01 17.17 4.92
N LYS A 147 -3.08 16.50 6.06
CA LYS A 147 -1.95 16.42 6.98
C LYS A 147 -0.83 15.59 6.39
N ASP A 148 0.39 15.99 6.74
CA ASP A 148 1.60 15.21 6.53
C ASP A 148 1.58 13.95 7.42
N PHE A 149 2.53 13.03 7.22
CA PHE A 149 2.65 11.84 8.05
C PHE A 149 3.77 12.00 9.08
N ASP A 150 3.40 11.93 10.36
CA ASP A 150 4.29 11.85 11.52
C ASP A 150 3.59 10.99 12.60
N LYS A 151 3.98 11.10 13.86
CA LYS A 151 3.42 10.38 15.00
C LYS A 151 2.06 10.91 15.49
N GLY A 152 1.54 11.99 14.90
CA GLY A 152 0.30 12.60 15.37
C GLY A 152 0.36 12.95 16.86
N GLY A 153 -0.76 12.74 17.56
CA GLY A 153 -0.78 12.83 19.01
C GLY A 153 -2.01 12.23 19.67
N SER A 154 -3.20 12.68 19.30
CA SER A 154 -4.44 12.20 19.90
C SER A 154 -5.05 11.05 19.11
N PRO A 155 -5.67 10.04 19.76
CA PRO A 155 -6.33 8.94 19.06
C PRO A 155 -7.44 9.41 18.13
N VAL A 156 -7.59 8.74 16.99
CA VAL A 156 -8.70 8.96 16.04
C VAL A 156 -9.87 8.03 16.38
N ALA A 157 -11.04 8.60 16.66
CA ALA A 157 -12.19 7.87 17.23
C ALA A 157 -12.65 6.65 16.39
N GLU A 158 -12.63 6.76 15.06
CA GLU A 158 -13.09 5.70 14.15
C GLU A 158 -11.95 4.94 13.46
N ALA A 159 -10.70 5.21 13.84
CA ALA A 159 -9.52 4.51 13.34
C ALA A 159 -8.60 4.08 14.50
N PRO A 160 -8.94 2.98 15.20
CA PRO A 160 -8.16 2.50 16.33
C PRO A 160 -6.69 2.27 15.97
N GLY A 161 -5.79 2.77 16.82
CA GLY A 161 -4.35 2.71 16.60
C GLY A 161 -3.81 3.80 15.66
N SER A 162 -4.67 4.63 15.07
CA SER A 162 -4.25 5.85 14.36
C SER A 162 -4.31 7.07 15.28
N PHE A 163 -3.41 8.02 15.06
CA PHE A 163 -3.29 9.24 15.85
C PHE A 163 -3.25 10.47 14.93
N THR A 164 -3.67 11.62 15.46
CA THR A 164 -3.64 12.87 14.72
C THR A 164 -3.40 14.06 15.64
N ASP A 165 -2.80 15.11 15.09
CA ASP A 165 -2.67 16.41 15.73
C ASP A 165 -2.99 17.53 14.70
N GLY A 166 -2.41 18.72 14.88
CA GLY A 166 -2.71 19.89 14.05
C GLY A 166 -2.21 19.79 12.62
N ASP A 167 -1.09 19.09 12.38
CA ASP A 167 -0.41 19.07 11.08
C ASP A 167 0.00 17.68 10.61
N SER A 168 -0.20 16.64 11.44
CA SER A 168 0.21 15.28 11.13
C SER A 168 -0.84 14.19 11.46
N PHE A 169 -0.69 13.07 10.76
CA PHE A 169 -1.44 11.84 10.97
C PHE A 169 -0.49 10.65 11.10
N GLU A 170 -0.70 9.80 12.10
CA GLU A 170 -0.04 8.50 12.26
C GLU A 170 -1.07 7.42 11.94
N PRO A 171 -0.88 6.58 10.90
CA PRO A 171 -1.75 5.45 10.67
C PRO A 171 -1.45 4.33 11.69
N ARG A 172 -2.42 3.43 11.88
CA ARG A 172 -2.22 2.20 12.66
C ARG A 172 -1.02 1.39 12.17
N ASP A 173 -0.40 0.66 13.09
CA ASP A 173 0.86 -0.07 12.84
C ASP A 173 0.83 -0.98 11.61
N ALA A 174 -0.30 -1.65 11.37
CA ALA A 174 -0.43 -2.64 10.28
C ALA A 174 -0.61 -2.04 8.86
N VAL A 175 -0.50 -0.71 8.69
CA VAL A 175 -0.44 -0.07 7.36
C VAL A 175 0.60 1.05 7.30
N LYS A 176 1.50 1.13 8.29
CA LYS A 176 2.56 2.15 8.31
C LYS A 176 3.49 1.99 7.11
N GLY A 177 3.83 0.75 6.78
CA GLY A 177 4.65 0.39 5.63
C GLY A 177 3.93 0.65 4.33
N ASP A 178 2.66 0.27 4.22
CA ASP A 178 1.81 0.59 3.07
C ASP A 178 1.84 2.09 2.76
N VAL A 179 1.54 2.92 3.77
CA VAL A 179 1.52 4.38 3.62
C VAL A 179 2.89 4.90 3.18
N ALA A 180 3.97 4.42 3.79
CA ALA A 180 5.32 4.79 3.38
C ALA A 180 5.59 4.46 1.91
N ARG A 181 5.29 3.24 1.48
CA ARG A 181 5.53 2.80 0.09
C ARG A 181 4.64 3.50 -0.92
N MET A 182 3.41 3.85 -0.56
CA MET A 182 2.51 4.65 -1.41
C MET A 182 3.05 6.08 -1.60
N ILE A 183 3.50 6.73 -0.52
CA ILE A 183 4.08 8.07 -0.58
C ILE A 183 5.39 8.09 -1.37
N LEU A 184 6.30 7.15 -1.10
CA LEU A 184 7.58 7.06 -1.80
C LEU A 184 7.38 6.72 -3.28
N TYR A 185 6.41 5.85 -3.61
CA TYR A 185 6.01 5.60 -5.00
C TYR A 185 5.57 6.87 -5.70
N MET A 186 4.69 7.67 -5.10
CA MET A 186 4.21 8.91 -5.72
C MET A 186 5.37 9.87 -6.04
N ALA A 187 6.35 9.97 -5.14
CA ALA A 187 7.53 10.80 -5.34
C ALA A 187 8.54 10.29 -6.38
N VAL A 188 8.50 9.00 -6.73
CA VAL A 188 9.29 8.43 -7.85
C VAL A 188 8.50 8.47 -9.15
N ARG A 189 7.21 8.17 -9.09
CA ARG A 189 6.34 8.15 -10.26
C ARG A 189 6.20 9.54 -10.85
N TYR A 190 5.92 10.55 -10.04
CA TYR A 190 5.61 11.91 -10.50
C TYR A 190 6.75 12.87 -10.18
N ASP A 191 7.84 12.81 -10.96
CA ASP A 191 9.06 13.63 -10.79
C ASP A 191 9.02 14.97 -11.56
N GLY A 192 7.85 15.36 -12.07
CA GLY A 192 7.65 16.55 -12.88
C GLY A 192 8.04 16.42 -14.36
N GLY A 193 8.68 15.32 -14.78
CA GLY A 193 9.19 15.14 -16.14
C GLY A 193 8.15 14.84 -17.21
N ASP A 194 6.93 14.44 -16.83
CA ASP A 194 5.85 14.01 -17.72
C ASP A 194 4.60 14.92 -17.69
N GLY A 195 4.76 16.16 -17.20
CA GLY A 195 3.74 17.21 -17.25
C GLY A 195 2.79 17.25 -16.04
N PHE A 196 3.09 16.47 -14.99
CA PHE A 196 2.46 16.59 -13.68
C PHE A 196 3.33 17.42 -12.73
N ALA A 197 2.80 17.73 -11.54
CA ALA A 197 3.62 18.35 -10.49
C ALA A 197 4.78 17.43 -10.09
N ASP A 198 5.92 18.03 -9.75
CA ASP A 198 7.07 17.32 -9.17
C ASP A 198 6.77 17.04 -7.70
N LEU A 199 6.35 15.82 -7.41
CA LEU A 199 5.99 15.35 -6.08
C LEU A 199 7.25 14.89 -5.34
N GLU A 200 7.58 15.52 -4.23
CA GLU A 200 8.80 15.20 -3.47
C GLU A 200 8.53 14.84 -2.00
N VAL A 201 9.26 13.86 -1.49
CA VAL A 201 9.30 13.61 -0.05
C VAL A 201 10.33 14.52 0.63
N ASN A 202 10.03 15.00 1.83
CA ASN A 202 10.98 15.75 2.65
C ASN A 202 10.92 15.31 4.13
N ASP A 203 11.70 15.93 5.01
CA ASP A 203 11.79 15.53 6.42
C ASP A 203 11.07 16.49 7.38
N LYS A 204 9.98 17.12 6.95
CA LYS A 204 9.16 18.02 7.78
C LYS A 204 7.66 17.79 7.58
N VAL A 205 6.88 18.32 8.52
CA VAL A 205 5.41 18.43 8.41
C VAL A 205 5.01 19.86 8.08
N ASN A 206 3.71 20.08 7.88
CA ASN A 206 3.09 21.37 7.56
C ASN A 206 3.59 21.93 6.22
N ASN A 207 3.58 21.11 5.18
CA ASN A 207 4.01 21.49 3.83
C ASN A 207 3.02 22.40 3.09
N GLY A 208 1.84 22.66 3.66
CA GLY A 208 0.81 23.52 3.05
C GLY A 208 0.36 22.96 1.69
N SER A 209 0.46 23.77 0.65
CA SER A 209 0.12 23.37 -0.73
C SER A 209 1.34 23.01 -1.60
N ALA A 210 2.56 23.00 -1.03
CA ALA A 210 3.74 22.58 -1.77
C ALA A 210 3.54 21.14 -2.27
N PRO A 211 4.07 20.75 -3.45
CA PRO A 211 4.02 19.39 -3.95
C PRO A 211 5.00 18.49 -3.18
N ALA A 212 4.96 18.58 -1.85
CA ALA A 212 5.84 17.85 -0.96
C ALA A 212 5.08 17.31 0.23
N ILE A 213 5.50 16.13 0.70
CA ILE A 213 4.96 15.48 1.88
C ILE A 213 6.10 14.88 2.70
N GLY A 214 6.03 14.98 4.03
CA GLY A 214 7.04 14.41 4.93
C GLY A 214 6.40 13.66 6.09
N ARG A 215 7.16 13.00 6.99
CA ARG A 215 8.63 13.01 7.20
C ARG A 215 9.33 11.75 6.67
N ILE A 216 10.20 11.89 5.67
CA ILE A 216 10.89 10.77 5.03
C ILE A 216 11.69 9.89 6.00
N SER A 217 12.31 10.47 7.04
CA SER A 217 13.00 9.68 8.06
C SER A 217 12.06 8.68 8.75
N LEU A 218 10.82 9.10 9.02
CA LEU A 218 9.80 8.25 9.62
C LEU A 218 9.21 7.27 8.60
N LEU A 219 8.96 7.70 7.36
CA LEU A 219 8.47 6.81 6.30
C LEU A 219 9.45 5.65 6.04
N LYS A 220 10.77 5.92 6.03
CA LYS A 220 11.80 4.87 5.93
C LYS A 220 11.74 3.90 7.10
N GLN A 221 11.54 4.42 8.32
CA GLN A 221 11.39 3.59 9.52
C GLN A 221 10.14 2.70 9.42
N TRP A 222 9.00 3.27 9.02
CA TRP A 222 7.75 2.55 8.84
C TRP A 222 7.85 1.46 7.77
N ASN A 223 8.48 1.74 6.64
CA ASN A 223 8.73 0.74 5.61
C ASN A 223 9.53 -0.47 6.12
N GLN A 224 10.49 -0.26 7.04
CA GLN A 224 11.27 -1.34 7.64
C GLN A 224 10.50 -2.11 8.74
N GLN A 225 9.67 -1.40 9.51
CA GLN A 225 8.91 -1.98 10.62
C GLN A 225 7.69 -2.79 10.15
N ASP A 226 7.12 -2.42 9.01
CA ASP A 226 5.94 -3.04 8.41
C ASP A 226 6.25 -3.45 6.95
N PRO A 227 6.90 -4.61 6.74
CA PRO A 227 7.21 -5.13 5.41
C PRO A 227 5.95 -5.45 4.60
N PRO A 228 6.03 -5.49 3.26
CA PRO A 228 4.87 -5.81 2.42
C PRO A 228 4.22 -7.15 2.77
N ASP A 229 2.94 -7.11 3.11
CA ASP A 229 2.16 -8.31 3.42
C ASP A 229 1.48 -8.89 2.16
N ALA A 230 0.78 -10.02 2.33
CA ALA A 230 0.09 -10.68 1.22
C ALA A 230 -1.05 -9.82 0.64
N PHE A 231 -1.67 -8.96 1.44
CA PHE A 231 -2.75 -8.09 0.98
C PHE A 231 -2.19 -6.99 0.06
N GLU A 232 -1.10 -6.34 0.48
CA GLU A 232 -0.42 -5.31 -0.30
C GLU A 232 0.21 -5.87 -1.59
N GLN A 233 0.86 -7.02 -1.52
CA GLN A 233 1.43 -7.69 -2.70
C GLN A 233 0.34 -8.07 -3.71
N ARG A 234 -0.78 -8.64 -3.25
CA ARG A 234 -1.94 -8.93 -4.10
C ARG A 234 -2.47 -7.65 -4.74
N ARG A 235 -2.58 -6.57 -3.98
CA ARG A 235 -3.06 -5.28 -4.46
C ARG A 235 -2.17 -4.75 -5.59
N ASN A 236 -0.85 -4.77 -5.41
CA ASN A 236 0.12 -4.36 -6.43
C ASN A 236 -0.02 -5.20 -7.71
N GLN A 237 -0.17 -6.52 -7.55
CA GLN A 237 -0.37 -7.44 -8.68
C GLN A 237 -1.69 -7.17 -9.42
N VAL A 238 -2.80 -6.95 -8.72
CA VAL A 238 -4.10 -6.65 -9.35
C VAL A 238 -4.06 -5.34 -10.14
N ILE A 239 -3.41 -4.30 -9.60
CA ILE A 239 -3.24 -3.02 -10.30
C ILE A 239 -2.44 -3.23 -11.59
N PHE A 240 -1.38 -4.04 -11.53
CA PHE A 240 -0.57 -4.41 -12.68
C PHE A 240 -1.35 -5.22 -13.72
N ASP A 241 -2.03 -6.30 -13.33
CA ASP A 241 -2.66 -7.20 -14.30
C ASP A 241 -3.89 -6.58 -14.96
N THR A 242 -4.65 -5.77 -14.22
CA THR A 242 -6.03 -5.43 -14.61
C THR A 242 -6.25 -3.95 -14.94
N TYR A 243 -5.52 -3.03 -14.29
CA TYR A 243 -5.92 -1.62 -14.29
C TYR A 243 -4.89 -0.68 -14.93
N GLN A 244 -3.70 -0.57 -14.34
CA GLN A 244 -2.71 0.44 -14.71
C GLN A 244 -1.46 -0.14 -15.35
N HIS A 245 -1.21 -1.44 -15.23
CA HIS A 245 -0.06 -2.11 -15.87
C HIS A 245 1.30 -1.52 -15.49
N ASN A 246 1.35 -0.83 -14.35
CA ASN A 246 2.57 -0.45 -13.67
C ASN A 246 2.54 -0.94 -12.23
N ARG A 247 3.73 -1.05 -11.62
CA ARG A 247 3.92 -1.61 -10.29
C ARG A 247 4.46 -0.56 -9.32
N ASN A 248 4.11 -0.68 -8.05
CA ASN A 248 4.83 0.01 -6.99
C ASN A 248 6.13 -0.76 -6.67
N PRO A 249 7.31 -0.23 -7.04
CA PRO A 249 8.57 -0.93 -6.86
C PRO A 249 8.93 -1.13 -5.40
N PHE A 250 8.38 -0.33 -4.49
CA PHE A 250 8.68 -0.47 -3.07
C PHE A 250 7.85 -1.57 -2.41
N VAL A 251 6.76 -2.04 -3.05
CA VAL A 251 6.05 -3.25 -2.61
C VAL A 251 6.81 -4.50 -3.04
N ASP A 252 7.34 -4.50 -4.26
CA ASP A 252 8.08 -5.65 -4.80
C ASP A 252 9.53 -5.73 -4.26
N HIS A 253 10.16 -4.56 -4.04
CA HIS A 253 11.53 -4.38 -3.54
C HIS A 253 11.58 -3.31 -2.43
N PRO A 254 11.08 -3.61 -1.21
CA PRO A 254 11.04 -2.65 -0.11
C PRO A 254 12.42 -2.15 0.34
N GLU A 255 13.48 -2.92 0.07
CA GLU A 255 14.87 -2.55 0.32
C GLU A 255 15.33 -1.35 -0.52
N TRP A 256 14.74 -1.13 -1.70
CA TRP A 256 15.13 -0.01 -2.57
C TRP A 256 14.83 1.36 -1.99
N VAL A 257 13.92 1.45 -1.01
CA VAL A 257 13.74 2.67 -0.22
C VAL A 257 15.07 3.11 0.40
N SER A 258 15.84 2.20 1.00
CA SER A 258 17.13 2.51 1.61
C SER A 258 18.26 2.63 0.58
N SER A 259 18.07 2.09 -0.63
CA SER A 259 19.01 2.24 -1.73
C SER A 259 18.91 3.61 -2.41
N ILE A 260 17.76 4.29 -2.33
CA ILE A 260 17.55 5.64 -2.89
C ILE A 260 17.88 6.73 -1.86
N TRP A 261 17.39 6.58 -0.62
CA TRP A 261 17.45 7.60 0.44
C TRP A 261 18.15 7.13 1.70
#